data_AF-A0A6L7WV98-F1
#
_entry.id   AF-A0A6L7WV98-F1
#
_cell.length_a   1.000
_cell.length_b   1.000
_cell.length_c   1.000
_cell.angle_alpha   90.00
_cell.angle_beta   90.00
_cell.angle_gamma   90.00
#
_symmetry.space_group_name_H-M   'P 1'
#
loop_
_entity.id
_entity.type
_entity.pdbx_description
1 polymer ?
#
loop_
_entity_poly.entity_id
_entity_poly.type
_entity_poly.pdbx_seq_one_letter_code
_entity_poly.pdbx_strand_id
1 'polypeptide(L)'
;MTAFRYCQSDSFREALSPITGRRLHVNLSHDKVFVPADMNLSQAKELGAELPSYWQQQAAAYNNHWSSLHDMRAAYHAFAEVETIYDFMSAIDRMLGLVAVAKKPRAYVFRALIWLTRLWSHGLVAIAPKWTTEYRIACPASEFTAGAHLPLLEEIAAVASVKSPREARRAKGLALRIATTAVGVRELGDLTPSTTAGSLRQAMGTRYPGIVKAIVNAQEVRYGPSSCPTIRDWGVALVRVRKKSDARFLWATEADPELEPWRHCLAQWLAERPVKSQALKLGEFFLNYLLANPGVTRNPEEFCRRTYTPPVPYRDWLERRNHSSRALFDNNNLGAEFIEWLLDARLSTPDDLGRPVRSPEHWNPITRMQRKAHPILTHREALPTRYIRELIRILTEDDFAWPKRMPSEWMSWFNHETGCWEKIWNPVRVSALLLKLHLPLRTVQVRMLDSGEADSERYVDGRWISNTGPLAPPPGTVVRRGFLRKFTDPLSGQVHTGFYVNT
;
A
#
# COMPACT_ATOMS: atom_id res chain seq x y z
N MET A 1 -2.76 7.65 -41.39
CA MET A 1 -2.26 6.75 -40.33
C MET A 1 -3.41 5.85 -39.90
N THR A 2 -3.34 4.57 -40.21
CA THR A 2 -4.34 3.58 -39.83
C THR A 2 -4.26 3.38 -38.31
N ALA A 3 -5.31 3.75 -37.59
CA ALA A 3 -5.32 3.63 -36.14
C ALA A 3 -5.55 2.15 -35.76
N PHE A 4 -4.55 1.52 -35.15
CA PHE A 4 -4.68 0.18 -34.58
C PHE A 4 -5.53 0.21 -33.30
N ARG A 5 -6.42 -0.78 -33.18
CA ARG A 5 -7.39 -0.90 -32.08
C ARG A 5 -6.78 -1.52 -30.83
N TYR A 6 -5.91 -2.52 -30.98
CA TYR A 6 -5.42 -3.34 -29.87
C TYR A 6 -3.90 -3.25 -29.65
N CYS A 7 -3.16 -2.57 -30.52
CA CYS A 7 -1.74 -2.32 -30.36
C CYS A 7 -1.37 -0.85 -30.63
N GLN A 8 -0.17 -0.46 -30.20
CA GLN A 8 0.41 0.88 -30.31
C GLN A 8 1.94 0.81 -30.24
N SER A 9 2.64 1.84 -30.71
CA SER A 9 4.11 1.91 -30.71
C SER A 9 4.69 3.19 -30.06
N ASP A 10 3.84 4.12 -29.63
CA ASP A 10 4.20 5.47 -29.18
C ASP A 10 3.98 5.71 -27.67
N SER A 11 3.07 4.95 -27.04
CA SER A 11 2.67 5.10 -25.64
C SER A 11 3.49 4.19 -24.70
N PHE A 12 4.74 4.56 -24.45
CA PHE A 12 5.61 3.92 -23.46
C PHE A 12 6.40 4.93 -22.63
N ARG A 13 7.02 4.45 -21.56
CA ARG A 13 7.98 5.21 -20.75
C ARG A 13 9.27 4.41 -20.61
N GLU A 14 10.40 5.05 -20.85
CA GLU A 14 11.70 4.50 -20.47
C GLU A 14 11.87 4.52 -18.93
N ALA A 15 12.21 3.38 -18.36
CA ALA A 15 12.47 3.23 -16.93
C ALA A 15 13.81 2.55 -16.70
N LEU A 16 14.62 3.09 -15.80
CA LEU A 16 15.83 2.45 -15.31
C LEU A 16 15.46 1.56 -14.11
N SER A 17 15.92 0.32 -14.10
CA SER A 17 15.86 -0.51 -12.89
C SER A 17 16.85 0.02 -11.85
N PRO A 18 16.41 0.34 -10.62
CA PRO A 18 17.31 0.77 -9.55
C PRO A 18 18.26 -0.33 -9.06
N ILE A 19 17.95 -1.60 -9.33
CA ILE A 19 18.77 -2.74 -8.87
C ILE A 19 19.79 -3.13 -9.94
N THR A 20 19.35 -3.29 -11.19
CA THR A 20 20.18 -3.84 -12.29
C THR A 20 20.77 -2.77 -13.20
N GLY A 21 20.29 -1.52 -13.12
CA GLY A 21 20.69 -0.44 -14.04
C GLY A 21 20.21 -0.63 -15.48
N ARG A 22 19.38 -1.64 -15.79
CA ARG A 22 18.87 -1.85 -17.14
C ARG A 22 17.81 -0.82 -17.51
N ARG A 23 17.78 -0.45 -18.79
CA ARG A 23 16.71 0.36 -19.38
C ARG A 23 15.60 -0.55 -19.90
N LEU A 24 14.36 -0.22 -19.55
CA LEU A 24 13.15 -0.95 -19.92
C LEU A 24 12.12 0.01 -20.53
N HIS A 25 11.32 -0.50 -21.46
CA HIS A 25 10.20 0.25 -22.04
C HIS A 25 8.90 -0.23 -21.41
N VAL A 26 8.37 0.55 -20.46
CA VAL A 26 7.14 0.24 -19.73
C VAL A 26 5.94 0.68 -20.54
N ASN A 27 5.02 -0.25 -20.83
CA ASN A 27 3.79 0.07 -21.53
C ASN A 27 2.89 0.97 -20.66
N LEU A 28 2.57 2.16 -21.16
CA LEU A 28 1.68 3.10 -20.49
C LEU A 28 0.21 2.86 -20.82
N SER A 29 -0.07 2.20 -21.94
CA SER A 29 -1.43 1.87 -22.32
C SER A 29 -2.00 0.82 -21.36
N HIS A 30 -3.25 1.02 -20.99
CA HIS A 30 -3.95 0.12 -20.10
C HIS A 30 -4.56 -1.08 -20.85
N ASP A 31 -4.84 -0.94 -22.15
CA ASP A 31 -5.56 -1.89 -22.98
C ASP A 31 -4.91 -2.24 -24.32
N LYS A 32 -3.90 -1.50 -24.77
CA LYS A 32 -3.17 -1.78 -26.02
C LYS A 32 -1.80 -2.39 -25.79
N VAL A 33 -1.46 -3.42 -26.56
CA VAL A 33 -0.13 -4.01 -26.60
C VAL A 33 0.87 -3.00 -27.16
N PHE A 34 1.99 -2.80 -26.47
CA PHE A 34 3.08 -1.96 -26.93
C PHE A 34 4.01 -2.77 -27.84
N VAL A 35 4.36 -2.20 -28.99
CA VAL A 35 5.32 -2.74 -29.95
C VAL A 35 6.48 -1.75 -30.10
N PRO A 36 7.72 -2.11 -29.71
CA PRO A 36 8.87 -1.23 -29.88
C PRO A 36 9.16 -0.93 -31.35
N ALA A 37 9.52 0.32 -31.67
CA ALA A 37 9.86 0.73 -33.03
C ALA A 37 11.17 0.10 -33.55
N ASP A 38 12.02 -0.38 -32.64
CA ASP A 38 13.31 -1.01 -32.89
C ASP A 38 13.26 -2.56 -32.77
N MET A 39 12.06 -3.15 -32.80
CA MET A 39 11.90 -4.60 -32.67
C MET A 39 12.61 -5.39 -33.78
N ASN A 40 13.12 -6.58 -33.44
CA ASN A 40 13.74 -7.48 -34.41
C ASN A 40 12.67 -8.20 -35.26
N LEU A 41 12.41 -7.68 -36.46
CA LEU A 41 11.42 -8.24 -37.38
C LEU A 41 11.78 -9.64 -37.88
N SER A 42 13.06 -9.94 -38.11
CA SER A 42 13.50 -11.28 -38.53
C SER A 42 13.15 -12.33 -37.47
N GLN A 43 13.41 -12.01 -36.20
CA GLN A 43 13.03 -12.88 -35.09
C GLN A 43 11.50 -13.02 -34.97
N ALA A 44 10.74 -11.97 -35.24
CA ALA A 44 9.27 -12.05 -35.26
C ALA A 44 8.75 -13.02 -36.34
N LYS A 45 9.35 -12.99 -37.54
CA LYS A 45 9.03 -13.92 -38.65
C LYS A 45 9.35 -15.37 -38.27
N GLU A 46 10.55 -15.63 -37.75
CA GLU A 46 10.99 -16.96 -37.33
C GLU A 46 10.02 -17.56 -36.29
N LEU A 47 9.70 -16.79 -35.25
CA LEU A 47 8.75 -17.23 -34.22
C LEU A 47 7.35 -17.47 -34.81
N GLY A 48 6.92 -16.63 -35.76
CA GLY A 48 5.65 -16.79 -36.47
C GLY A 48 5.57 -18.11 -37.25
N ALA A 49 6.68 -18.54 -37.86
CA ALA A 49 6.79 -19.79 -38.60
C ALA A 49 6.78 -21.03 -37.69
N GLU A 50 7.30 -20.94 -36.46
CA GLU A 50 7.30 -22.03 -35.47
C GLU A 50 5.90 -22.33 -34.90
N LEU A 51 5.05 -21.30 -34.83
CA LEU A 51 3.80 -21.32 -34.06
C LEU A 51 2.77 -22.36 -34.54
N PRO A 52 2.52 -22.56 -35.85
CA PRO A 52 1.62 -23.61 -36.33
C PRO A 52 2.05 -25.02 -35.89
N SER A 53 3.35 -25.31 -35.93
CA SER A 53 3.92 -26.62 -35.56
C SER A 53 3.78 -26.89 -34.06
N TYR A 54 4.08 -25.89 -33.22
CA TYR A 54 3.86 -26.00 -31.76
C TYR A 54 2.42 -26.36 -31.44
N TRP A 55 1.48 -25.69 -32.09
CA TRP A 55 0.07 -25.88 -31.84
C TRP A 55 -0.48 -27.20 -32.39
N GLN A 56 0.06 -27.71 -33.50
CA GLN A 56 -0.22 -29.07 -33.98
C GLN A 56 0.23 -30.14 -32.97
N GLN A 57 1.42 -29.98 -32.38
CA GLN A 57 1.90 -30.89 -31.34
C GLN A 57 1.01 -30.87 -30.09
N GLN A 58 0.59 -29.67 -29.64
CA GLN A 58 -0.33 -29.52 -28.51
C GLN A 58 -1.71 -30.12 -28.79
N ALA A 59 -2.20 -30.03 -30.03
CA ALA A 59 -3.47 -30.64 -30.44
C ALA A 59 -3.46 -32.17 -30.27
N ALA A 60 -2.38 -32.80 -30.72
CA ALA A 60 -2.17 -34.24 -30.61
C ALA A 60 -2.06 -34.69 -29.13
N ALA A 61 -1.38 -33.90 -28.29
CA ALA A 61 -1.17 -34.23 -26.89
C ALA A 61 -2.44 -34.14 -26.01
N TYR A 62 -3.37 -33.23 -26.31
CA TYR A 62 -4.54 -32.96 -25.46
C TYR A 62 -5.87 -33.52 -25.99
N ASN A 63 -5.84 -34.36 -27.04
CA ASN A 63 -7.03 -34.90 -27.71
C ASN A 63 -8.10 -33.82 -27.99
N ASN A 64 -7.63 -32.60 -28.27
CA ASN A 64 -8.43 -31.39 -28.28
C ASN A 64 -8.65 -30.96 -29.72
N HIS A 65 -9.87 -30.50 -30.03
CA HIS A 65 -10.32 -30.11 -31.37
C HIS A 65 -9.60 -28.85 -31.88
N TRP A 66 -8.31 -28.95 -32.17
CA TRP A 66 -7.53 -27.91 -32.83
C TRP A 66 -8.11 -27.54 -34.20
N SER A 67 -8.82 -28.48 -34.83
CA SER A 67 -9.59 -28.29 -36.06
C SER A 67 -10.71 -27.25 -35.96
N SER A 68 -11.21 -26.93 -34.75
CA SER A 68 -12.38 -26.05 -34.58
C SER A 68 -12.07 -24.53 -34.59
N LEU A 69 -10.79 -24.14 -34.66
CA LEU A 69 -10.34 -22.74 -34.52
C LEU A 69 -9.47 -22.30 -35.72
N HIS A 70 -9.94 -22.56 -36.94
CA HIS A 70 -9.22 -22.29 -38.19
C HIS A 70 -8.79 -20.81 -38.32
N ASP A 71 -9.64 -19.86 -37.91
CA ASP A 71 -9.36 -18.43 -38.06
C ASP A 71 -8.15 -17.96 -37.24
N MET A 72 -7.93 -18.54 -36.05
CA MET A 72 -6.74 -18.24 -35.24
C MET A 72 -5.46 -18.75 -35.91
N ARG A 73 -5.54 -19.90 -36.60
CA ARG A 73 -4.41 -20.44 -37.35
C ARG A 73 -4.03 -19.51 -38.50
N ALA A 74 -5.01 -19.00 -39.24
CA ALA A 74 -4.78 -18.01 -40.30
C ALA A 74 -4.19 -16.70 -39.73
N ALA A 75 -4.67 -16.23 -38.57
CA ALA A 75 -4.09 -15.06 -37.90
C ALA A 75 -2.64 -15.30 -37.45
N TYR A 76 -2.27 -16.52 -37.08
CA TYR A 76 -0.89 -16.88 -36.72
C TYR A 76 0.04 -16.95 -37.93
N HIS A 77 -0.42 -17.47 -39.07
CA HIS A 77 0.37 -17.44 -40.31
C HIS A 77 0.72 -16.01 -40.74
N ALA A 78 -0.13 -15.03 -40.44
CA ALA A 78 0.17 -13.63 -40.73
C ALA A 78 1.45 -13.12 -40.04
N PHE A 79 1.88 -13.72 -38.91
CA PHE A 79 3.13 -13.37 -38.24
C PHE A 79 4.38 -13.89 -38.96
N ALA A 80 4.28 -14.94 -39.79
CA ALA A 80 5.41 -15.47 -40.56
C ALA A 80 5.74 -14.58 -41.78
N GLU A 81 4.74 -13.84 -42.28
CA GLU A 81 4.81 -13.04 -43.51
C GLU A 81 5.07 -11.54 -43.24
N VAL A 82 5.42 -11.14 -42.01
CA VAL A 82 5.52 -9.72 -41.61
C VAL A 82 6.78 -9.03 -42.15
N GLU A 83 6.68 -8.15 -43.14
CA GLU A 83 7.85 -7.43 -43.66
C GLU A 83 8.14 -6.12 -42.92
N THR A 84 7.10 -5.51 -42.36
CA THR A 84 7.17 -4.23 -41.66
C THR A 84 6.60 -4.32 -40.24
N ILE A 85 6.94 -3.34 -39.40
CA ILE A 85 6.31 -3.20 -38.07
C ILE A 85 4.79 -3.02 -38.20
N TYR A 86 4.34 -2.35 -39.26
CA TYR A 86 2.92 -2.16 -39.55
C TYR A 86 2.22 -3.50 -39.83
N ASP A 87 2.86 -4.41 -40.56
CA ASP A 87 2.33 -5.76 -40.79
C ASP A 87 2.24 -6.56 -39.49
N PHE A 88 3.25 -6.45 -38.64
CA PHE A 88 3.26 -7.08 -37.32
C PHE A 88 2.16 -6.54 -36.40
N MET A 89 1.98 -5.22 -36.36
CA MET A 89 0.88 -4.59 -35.63
C MET A 89 -0.49 -5.01 -36.19
N SER A 90 -0.62 -5.10 -37.52
CA SER A 90 -1.82 -5.60 -38.19
C SER A 90 -2.12 -7.06 -37.84
N ALA A 91 -1.10 -7.91 -37.71
CA ALA A 91 -1.24 -9.29 -37.27
C ALA A 91 -1.71 -9.39 -35.81
N ILE A 92 -1.18 -8.55 -34.90
CA ILE A 92 -1.66 -8.44 -33.51
C ILE A 92 -3.13 -8.01 -33.48
N ASP A 93 -3.48 -6.95 -34.22
CA ASP A 93 -4.84 -6.43 -34.26
C ASP A 93 -5.83 -7.45 -34.81
N ARG A 94 -5.45 -8.19 -35.86
CA ARG A 94 -6.27 -9.28 -36.42
C ARG A 94 -6.49 -10.39 -35.40
N MET A 95 -5.43 -10.85 -34.73
CA MET A 95 -5.53 -11.88 -33.70
C MET A 95 -6.43 -11.44 -32.53
N LEU A 96 -6.22 -10.24 -32.00
CA LEU A 96 -7.01 -9.71 -30.89
C LEU A 96 -8.44 -9.35 -31.30
N GLY A 97 -8.65 -8.99 -32.56
CA GLY A 97 -9.98 -8.85 -33.17
C GLY A 97 -10.78 -10.15 -33.11
N LEU A 98 -10.16 -11.30 -33.43
CA LEU A 98 -10.79 -12.62 -33.29
C LEU A 98 -11.14 -12.94 -31.84
N VAL A 99 -10.27 -12.58 -30.90
CA VAL A 99 -10.54 -12.75 -29.46
C VAL A 99 -11.79 -11.96 -29.04
N ALA A 100 -11.95 -10.72 -29.54
CA ALA A 100 -13.03 -9.83 -29.17
C ALA A 100 -14.41 -10.27 -29.70
N VAL A 101 -14.47 -10.98 -30.84
CA VAL A 101 -15.74 -11.43 -31.47
C VAL A 101 -16.07 -12.90 -31.23
N ALA A 102 -15.19 -13.65 -30.57
CA ALA A 102 -15.35 -15.08 -30.39
C ALA A 102 -16.53 -15.44 -29.48
N LYS A 103 -17.40 -16.36 -29.92
CA LYS A 103 -18.49 -16.94 -29.10
C LYS A 103 -17.99 -17.72 -27.86
N LYS A 104 -16.78 -18.30 -27.95
CA LYS A 104 -16.10 -19.04 -26.86
C LYS A 104 -14.74 -18.39 -26.55
N PRO A 105 -14.74 -17.17 -25.98
CA PRO A 105 -13.54 -16.32 -25.91
C PRO A 105 -12.42 -16.90 -25.03
N ARG A 106 -12.73 -17.74 -24.03
CA ARG A 106 -11.72 -18.32 -23.12
C ARG A 106 -10.58 -19.05 -23.85
N ALA A 107 -10.89 -19.82 -24.89
CA ALA A 107 -9.88 -20.54 -25.67
C ALA A 107 -9.04 -19.59 -26.52
N TYR A 108 -9.66 -18.60 -27.15
CA TYR A 108 -8.99 -17.56 -27.94
C TYR A 108 -8.06 -16.72 -27.07
N VAL A 109 -8.54 -16.24 -25.91
CA VAL A 109 -7.74 -15.48 -24.94
C VAL A 109 -6.54 -16.30 -24.47
N PHE A 110 -6.73 -17.58 -24.12
CA PHE A 110 -5.63 -18.42 -23.66
C PHE A 110 -4.53 -18.57 -24.72
N ARG A 111 -4.91 -18.80 -25.98
CA ARG A 111 -3.96 -18.94 -27.10
C ARG A 111 -3.27 -17.61 -27.44
N ALA A 112 -4.02 -16.51 -27.48
CA ALA A 112 -3.45 -15.18 -27.67
C ALA A 112 -2.48 -14.81 -26.54
N LEU A 113 -2.79 -15.17 -25.29
CA LEU A 113 -1.92 -14.92 -24.15
C LEU A 113 -0.61 -15.71 -24.23
N ILE A 114 -0.68 -17.00 -24.60
CA ILE A 114 0.51 -17.83 -24.86
C ILE A 114 1.40 -17.16 -25.91
N TRP A 115 0.79 -16.70 -27.00
CA TRP A 115 1.54 -16.08 -28.10
C TRP A 115 2.14 -14.72 -27.73
N LEU A 116 1.35 -13.82 -27.13
CA LEU A 116 1.85 -12.52 -26.67
C LEU A 116 2.97 -12.68 -25.63
N THR A 117 2.89 -13.71 -24.78
CA THR A 117 3.94 -13.99 -23.80
C THR A 117 5.22 -14.49 -24.47
N ARG A 118 5.09 -15.35 -25.50
CA ARG A 118 6.23 -15.77 -26.33
C ARG A 118 6.88 -14.58 -27.03
N LEU A 119 6.10 -13.70 -27.64
CA LEU A 119 6.63 -12.48 -28.25
C LEU A 119 7.33 -11.58 -27.21
N TRP A 120 6.75 -11.44 -26.02
CA TRP A 120 7.36 -10.70 -24.92
C TRP A 120 8.68 -11.33 -24.45
N SER A 121 8.78 -12.67 -24.38
CA SER A 121 10.02 -13.33 -23.94
C SER A 121 11.19 -13.13 -24.91
N HIS A 122 10.93 -12.62 -26.12
CA HIS A 122 11.94 -12.21 -27.09
C HIS A 122 12.07 -10.68 -27.21
N GLY A 123 11.44 -9.92 -26.30
CA GLY A 123 11.53 -8.46 -26.27
C GLY A 123 10.74 -7.75 -27.37
N LEU A 124 9.82 -8.44 -28.06
CA LEU A 124 9.12 -7.90 -29.22
C LEU A 124 7.86 -7.09 -28.85
N VAL A 125 7.29 -7.31 -27.66
CA VAL A 125 6.07 -6.62 -27.21
C VAL A 125 6.05 -6.43 -25.68
N ALA A 126 5.31 -5.43 -25.20
CA ALA A 126 4.85 -5.38 -23.81
C ALA A 126 3.31 -5.44 -23.74
N ILE A 127 2.80 -6.36 -22.92
CA ILE A 127 1.38 -6.66 -22.80
C ILE A 127 0.70 -5.64 -21.89
N ALA A 128 -0.45 -5.12 -22.31
CA ALA A 128 -1.23 -4.19 -21.52
C ALA A 128 -1.81 -4.87 -20.26
N PRO A 129 -1.89 -4.18 -19.10
CA PRO A 129 -2.47 -4.74 -17.88
C PRO A 129 -3.92 -5.25 -18.04
N LYS A 130 -4.72 -4.65 -18.92
CA LYS A 130 -6.07 -5.11 -19.31
C LYS A 130 -6.23 -5.13 -20.83
N TRP A 131 -5.62 -6.09 -21.50
CA TRP A 131 -5.78 -6.28 -22.96
C TRP A 131 -7.07 -7.02 -23.37
N THR A 132 -7.83 -7.61 -22.43
CA THR A 132 -9.20 -8.13 -22.67
C THR A 132 -10.12 -7.88 -21.47
N THR A 133 -11.40 -7.60 -21.74
CA THR A 133 -12.41 -7.15 -20.76
C THR A 133 -12.99 -8.26 -19.89
N GLU A 134 -12.91 -9.53 -20.30
CA GLU A 134 -13.84 -10.55 -19.79
C GLU A 134 -13.26 -11.66 -18.91
N TYR A 135 -11.93 -11.90 -18.83
CA TYR A 135 -11.43 -13.11 -18.16
C TYR A 135 -10.16 -12.96 -17.31
N ARG A 136 -10.15 -13.63 -16.15
CA ARG A 136 -8.96 -13.85 -15.28
C ARG A 136 -8.29 -15.18 -15.62
N ILE A 137 -7.74 -15.31 -16.82
CA ILE A 137 -7.00 -16.51 -17.21
C ILE A 137 -5.56 -16.39 -16.68
N ALA A 138 -5.09 -17.42 -15.99
CA ALA A 138 -3.69 -17.49 -15.60
C ALA A 138 -2.85 -17.81 -16.85
N CYS A 139 -1.83 -17.00 -17.14
CA CYS A 139 -0.85 -17.34 -18.17
C CYS A 139 -0.05 -18.56 -17.68
N PRO A 140 -0.01 -19.66 -18.44
CA PRO A 140 0.93 -20.73 -18.14
C PRO A 140 2.35 -20.19 -18.38
N ALA A 141 3.24 -20.43 -17.43
CA ALA A 141 4.66 -20.15 -17.57
C ALA A 141 5.38 -21.48 -17.86
N SER A 142 5.74 -21.69 -19.11
CA SER A 142 6.51 -22.83 -19.60
C SER A 142 7.79 -22.38 -20.29
N GLU A 143 8.65 -23.34 -20.63
CA GLU A 143 9.83 -23.11 -21.47
C GLU A 143 9.45 -22.46 -22.81
N PHE A 144 8.35 -22.89 -23.43
CA PHE A 144 7.85 -22.25 -24.65
C PHE A 144 7.46 -20.79 -24.41
N THR A 145 6.64 -20.48 -23.41
CA THR A 145 6.10 -19.11 -23.26
C THR A 145 7.08 -18.11 -22.66
N ALA A 146 7.87 -18.54 -21.66
CA ALA A 146 8.71 -17.64 -20.87
C ALA A 146 10.22 -17.83 -21.17
N GLY A 147 10.62 -18.99 -21.71
CA GLY A 147 12.01 -19.28 -22.08
C GLY A 147 13.00 -18.96 -20.95
N ALA A 148 13.99 -18.12 -21.27
CA ALA A 148 15.03 -17.67 -20.34
C ALA A 148 14.51 -16.92 -19.09
N HIS A 149 13.23 -16.51 -19.06
CA HIS A 149 12.61 -15.85 -17.91
C HIS A 149 12.06 -16.86 -16.90
N LEU A 150 11.98 -18.15 -17.23
CA LEU A 150 11.43 -19.16 -16.34
C LEU A 150 12.11 -19.21 -14.96
N PRO A 151 13.46 -19.12 -14.84
CA PRO A 151 14.14 -19.12 -13.55
C PRO A 151 13.68 -17.99 -12.62
N LEU A 152 13.48 -16.77 -13.14
CA LEU A 152 13.03 -15.64 -12.30
C LEU A 152 11.60 -15.88 -11.76
N LEU A 153 10.74 -16.51 -12.57
CA LEU A 153 9.38 -16.84 -12.16
C LEU A 153 9.36 -17.96 -11.13
N GLU A 154 10.30 -18.90 -11.23
CA GLU A 154 10.47 -20.02 -10.30
C GLU A 154 11.06 -19.56 -8.97
N GLU A 155 11.99 -18.61 -8.98
CA GLU A 155 12.51 -17.95 -7.78
C GLU A 155 11.38 -17.31 -6.97
N ILE A 156 10.51 -16.53 -7.62
CA ILE A 156 9.33 -15.92 -6.99
C ILE A 156 8.33 -16.99 -6.51
N ALA A 157 8.13 -18.05 -7.30
CA ALA A 157 7.23 -19.14 -6.95
C ALA A 157 7.75 -19.96 -5.76
N ALA A 158 9.07 -20.12 -5.61
CA ALA A 158 9.71 -20.80 -4.49
C ALA A 158 9.47 -20.06 -3.17
N VAL A 159 9.50 -18.73 -3.17
CA VAL A 159 9.14 -17.95 -1.96
C VAL A 159 7.69 -18.18 -1.54
N ALA A 160 6.80 -18.28 -2.52
CA ALA A 160 5.36 -18.47 -2.31
C ALA A 160 4.98 -19.93 -2.00
N SER A 161 5.77 -20.91 -2.43
CA SER A 161 5.50 -22.34 -2.22
C SER A 161 5.53 -22.73 -0.75
N VAL A 162 6.32 -22.02 0.05
CA VAL A 162 6.39 -22.08 1.52
C VAL A 162 5.00 -22.08 2.18
N LYS A 163 4.02 -21.40 1.57
CA LYS A 163 2.63 -21.37 2.07
C LYS A 163 1.77 -22.47 1.48
N SER A 164 1.79 -22.64 0.15
CA SER A 164 1.14 -23.76 -0.52
C SER A 164 1.52 -23.85 -2.02
N PRO A 165 1.39 -25.03 -2.64
CA PRO A 165 1.56 -25.19 -4.10
C PRO A 165 0.57 -24.34 -4.93
N ARG A 166 -0.61 -24.03 -4.39
CA ARG A 166 -1.59 -23.15 -5.04
C ARG A 166 -1.10 -21.70 -5.07
N GLU A 167 -0.47 -21.25 -4.00
CA GLU A 167 0.12 -19.90 -3.93
C GLU A 167 1.33 -19.79 -4.86
N ALA A 168 2.18 -20.80 -4.94
CA ALA A 168 3.29 -20.85 -5.91
C ALA A 168 2.81 -20.65 -7.36
N ARG A 169 1.81 -21.43 -7.80
CA ARG A 169 1.23 -21.30 -9.16
C ARG A 169 0.65 -19.90 -9.40
N ARG A 170 -0.05 -19.35 -8.40
CA ARG A 170 -0.64 -18.01 -8.49
C ARG A 170 0.44 -16.93 -8.55
N ALA A 171 1.51 -17.06 -7.75
CA ALA A 171 2.63 -16.15 -7.75
C ALA A 171 3.36 -16.17 -9.10
N LYS A 172 3.65 -17.36 -9.65
CA LYS A 172 4.25 -17.54 -10.99
C LYS A 172 3.46 -16.78 -12.08
N GLY A 173 2.13 -16.99 -12.12
CA GLY A 173 1.27 -16.32 -13.11
C GLY A 173 1.15 -14.80 -12.91
N LEU A 174 1.12 -14.32 -11.67
CA LEU A 174 1.08 -12.88 -11.38
C LEU A 174 2.43 -12.22 -11.67
N ALA A 175 3.55 -12.87 -11.35
CA ALA A 175 4.90 -12.41 -11.67
C ALA A 175 5.08 -12.25 -13.18
N LEU A 176 4.65 -13.25 -13.95
CA LEU A 176 4.68 -13.18 -15.41
C LEU A 176 3.82 -12.02 -15.95
N ARG A 177 2.63 -11.83 -15.39
CA ARG A 177 1.77 -10.69 -15.74
C ARG A 177 2.39 -9.34 -15.42
N ILE A 178 3.22 -9.25 -14.38
CA ILE A 178 3.94 -8.02 -14.03
C ILE A 178 5.09 -7.80 -15.01
N ALA A 179 5.91 -8.82 -15.21
CA ALA A 179 7.05 -8.80 -16.10
C ALA A 179 6.66 -8.41 -17.53
N THR A 180 5.55 -8.96 -18.03
CA THR A 180 5.03 -8.69 -19.38
C THR A 180 4.62 -7.25 -19.64
N THR A 181 4.48 -6.39 -18.61
CA THR A 181 4.12 -4.98 -18.80
C THR A 181 5.25 -4.09 -19.30
N ALA A 182 6.48 -4.61 -19.38
CA ALA A 182 7.63 -3.90 -19.89
C ALA A 182 8.47 -4.78 -20.82
N VAL A 183 9.02 -4.16 -21.86
CA VAL A 183 10.05 -4.79 -22.71
C VAL A 183 11.40 -4.61 -22.03
N GLY A 184 12.23 -5.65 -22.07
CA GLY A 184 13.61 -5.64 -21.55
C GLY A 184 13.80 -6.21 -20.15
N VAL A 185 12.74 -6.71 -19.51
CA VAL A 185 12.85 -7.49 -18.26
C VAL A 185 13.63 -8.76 -18.57
N ARG A 186 14.73 -9.05 -17.86
CA ARG A 186 15.46 -10.31 -18.01
C ARG A 186 15.62 -11.07 -16.70
N GLU A 187 15.68 -10.37 -15.57
CA GLU A 187 15.86 -11.01 -14.26
C GLU A 187 15.02 -10.37 -13.16
N LEU A 188 15.06 -10.98 -11.97
CA LEU A 188 14.28 -10.57 -10.81
C LEU A 188 14.48 -9.10 -10.42
N GLY A 189 15.71 -8.60 -10.48
CA GLY A 189 16.03 -7.20 -10.16
C GLY A 189 15.40 -6.18 -11.14
N ASP A 190 14.91 -6.61 -12.30
CA ASP A 190 14.20 -5.72 -13.24
C ASP A 190 12.73 -5.51 -12.83
N LEU A 191 12.20 -6.28 -11.88
CA LEU A 191 10.81 -6.14 -11.41
C LEU A 191 10.75 -5.16 -10.25
N THR A 192 10.54 -3.88 -10.53
CA THR A 192 10.53 -2.82 -9.51
C THR A 192 9.33 -1.88 -9.67
N PRO A 193 9.03 -1.02 -8.69
CA PRO A 193 7.95 -0.05 -8.80
C PRO A 193 8.09 0.95 -9.96
N SER A 194 9.32 1.23 -10.42
CA SER A 194 9.59 2.13 -11.55
C SER A 194 9.51 1.43 -12.91
N THR A 195 9.76 0.13 -12.96
CA THR A 195 9.81 -0.67 -14.19
C THR A 195 8.52 -1.46 -14.46
N THR A 196 7.51 -1.32 -13.59
CA THR A 196 6.19 -1.93 -13.73
C THR A 196 5.13 -0.90 -14.13
N ALA A 197 4.14 -1.29 -14.94
CA ALA A 197 3.02 -0.42 -15.28
C ALA A 197 2.25 0.08 -14.02
N GLY A 198 1.95 1.38 -13.98
CA GLY A 198 1.40 2.06 -12.80
C GLY A 198 0.03 1.53 -12.35
N SER A 199 -0.85 1.20 -13.30
CA SER A 199 -2.18 0.62 -13.01
C SER A 199 -2.09 -0.75 -12.34
N LEU A 200 -1.11 -1.57 -12.76
CA LEU A 200 -0.84 -2.86 -12.15
C LEU A 200 -0.19 -2.66 -10.77
N ARG A 201 0.76 -1.72 -10.62
CA ARG A 201 1.37 -1.38 -9.32
C ARG A 201 0.31 -1.02 -8.26
N GLN A 202 -0.66 -0.18 -8.61
CA GLN A 202 -1.75 0.17 -7.70
C GLN A 202 -2.59 -1.05 -7.29
N ALA A 203 -2.95 -1.90 -8.26
CA ALA A 203 -3.69 -3.13 -7.98
C ALA A 203 -2.88 -4.11 -7.12
N MET A 204 -1.55 -4.15 -7.27
CA MET A 204 -0.65 -4.99 -6.50
C MET A 204 -0.58 -4.57 -5.04
N GLY A 205 -0.47 -3.26 -4.79
CA GLY A 205 -0.46 -2.68 -3.45
C GLY A 205 -1.72 -2.98 -2.64
N THR A 206 -2.89 -3.05 -3.29
CA THR A 206 -4.18 -3.24 -2.60
C THR A 206 -4.72 -4.67 -2.66
N ARG A 207 -4.62 -5.34 -3.82
CA ARG A 207 -5.33 -6.59 -4.12
C ARG A 207 -4.45 -7.83 -4.01
N TYR A 208 -3.14 -7.66 -4.22
CA TYR A 208 -2.21 -8.78 -4.27
C TYR A 208 -0.93 -8.53 -3.44
N PRO A 209 -1.03 -8.16 -2.15
CA PRO A 209 0.15 -7.87 -1.33
C PRO A 209 1.08 -9.08 -1.15
N GLY A 210 0.57 -10.31 -1.30
CA GLY A 210 1.37 -11.54 -1.16
C GLY A 210 2.45 -11.71 -2.22
N ILE A 211 2.17 -11.35 -3.48
CA ILE A 211 3.14 -11.44 -4.58
C ILE A 211 4.17 -10.32 -4.50
N VAL A 212 3.79 -9.10 -4.06
CA VAL A 212 4.76 -8.04 -3.77
C VAL A 212 5.76 -8.52 -2.72
N LYS A 213 5.28 -9.12 -1.63
CA LYS A 213 6.16 -9.70 -0.60
C LYS A 213 7.07 -10.79 -1.18
N ALA A 214 6.57 -11.67 -2.04
CA ALA A 214 7.39 -12.69 -2.67
C ALA A 214 8.50 -12.11 -3.57
N ILE A 215 8.19 -11.07 -4.36
CA ILE A 215 9.17 -10.35 -5.19
C ILE A 215 10.22 -9.67 -4.32
N VAL A 216 9.80 -8.87 -3.33
CA VAL A 216 10.72 -8.13 -2.45
C VAL A 216 11.62 -9.10 -1.68
N ASN A 217 11.07 -10.16 -1.09
CA ASN A 217 11.86 -11.16 -0.37
C ASN A 217 12.87 -11.86 -1.28
N ALA A 218 12.48 -12.24 -2.50
CA ALA A 218 13.40 -12.83 -3.46
C ALA A 218 14.52 -11.85 -3.84
N GLN A 219 14.20 -10.56 -4.01
CA GLN A 219 15.17 -9.51 -4.31
C GLN A 219 16.13 -9.29 -3.14
N GLU A 220 15.64 -9.21 -1.92
CA GLU A 220 16.45 -9.03 -0.71
C GLU A 220 17.48 -10.16 -0.55
N VAL A 221 17.09 -11.41 -0.86
CA VAL A 221 18.01 -12.56 -0.82
C VAL A 221 19.10 -12.45 -1.88
N ARG A 222 18.74 -12.01 -3.09
CA ARG A 222 19.68 -11.99 -4.23
C ARG A 222 20.60 -10.78 -4.24
N TYR A 223 20.10 -9.61 -3.87
CA TYR A 223 20.79 -8.33 -4.00
C TYR A 223 21.06 -7.63 -2.65
N GLY A 224 20.56 -8.19 -1.55
CA GLY A 224 20.65 -7.59 -0.21
C GLY A 224 19.51 -6.60 0.09
N PRO A 225 19.19 -6.38 1.38
CA PRO A 225 18.04 -5.56 1.78
C PRO A 225 18.18 -4.07 1.45
N SER A 226 19.40 -3.53 1.47
CA SER A 226 19.64 -2.09 1.27
C SER A 226 19.51 -1.63 -0.19
N SER A 227 19.56 -2.55 -1.15
CA SER A 227 19.49 -2.26 -2.59
C SER A 227 18.09 -2.37 -3.17
N CYS A 228 17.14 -2.95 -2.41
CA CYS A 228 15.84 -3.37 -2.93
C CYS A 228 14.71 -2.40 -2.54
N PRO A 229 13.72 -2.15 -3.43
CA PRO A 229 12.50 -1.44 -3.07
C PRO A 229 11.72 -2.16 -1.97
N THR A 230 11.19 -1.41 -1.02
CA THR A 230 10.38 -1.96 0.07
C THR A 230 8.96 -2.25 -0.40
N ILE A 231 8.23 -3.06 0.36
CA ILE A 231 6.80 -3.30 0.10
C ILE A 231 5.97 -2.00 0.04
N ARG A 232 6.41 -0.92 0.71
CA ARG A 232 5.71 0.38 0.70
C ARG A 232 5.86 1.09 -0.63
N ASP A 233 7.00 0.95 -1.29
CA ASP A 233 7.28 1.57 -2.60
C ASP A 233 6.38 0.97 -3.70
N TRP A 234 5.95 -0.27 -3.52
CA TRP A 234 4.93 -0.94 -4.32
C TRP A 234 3.49 -0.50 -4.00
N GLY A 235 3.31 0.42 -3.04
CA GLY A 235 1.99 0.88 -2.60
C GLY A 235 1.27 -0.10 -1.67
N VAL A 236 1.96 -1.10 -1.11
CA VAL A 236 1.39 -1.94 -0.05
C VAL A 236 1.30 -1.13 1.23
N ALA A 237 0.13 -0.52 1.45
CA ALA A 237 -0.15 0.17 2.69
C ALA A 237 -0.16 -0.85 3.85
N LEU A 238 0.83 -0.78 4.73
CA LEU A 238 0.75 -1.40 6.06
C LEU A 238 -0.35 -0.69 6.84
N VAL A 239 -1.59 -1.18 6.72
CA VAL A 239 -2.79 -0.67 7.41
C VAL A 239 -3.21 0.74 6.94
N ARG A 240 -4.52 0.91 6.70
CA ARG A 240 -5.19 2.11 6.15
C ARG A 240 -4.56 3.45 6.60
N VAL A 241 -3.81 4.10 5.72
CA VAL A 241 -3.50 5.53 5.83
C VAL A 241 -4.78 6.30 5.47
N ARG A 242 -5.39 7.00 6.44
CA ARG A 242 -6.46 7.97 6.16
C ARG A 242 -5.90 9.05 5.23
N LYS A 243 -6.65 9.41 4.17
CA LYS A 243 -6.33 10.58 3.33
C LYS A 243 -6.07 11.79 4.23
N LYS A 244 -4.98 12.53 3.98
CA LYS A 244 -4.76 13.85 4.58
C LYS A 244 -5.90 14.75 4.13
N SER A 245 -6.71 15.23 5.06
CA SER A 245 -7.78 16.19 4.82
C SER A 245 -7.22 17.60 4.58
N ASP A 246 -7.90 18.38 3.73
CA ASP A 246 -7.46 19.72 3.32
C ASP A 246 -7.71 20.75 4.42
N ALA A 247 -6.63 21.25 5.03
CA ALA A 247 -6.70 22.23 6.12
C ALA A 247 -7.16 23.63 5.68
N ARG A 248 -7.21 23.92 4.37
CA ARG A 248 -7.67 25.22 3.86
C ARG A 248 -9.14 25.21 3.43
N PHE A 249 -9.75 24.03 3.37
CA PHE A 249 -11.15 23.82 2.97
C PHE A 249 -11.51 24.45 1.61
N LEU A 250 -10.59 24.46 0.64
CA LEU A 250 -10.80 25.16 -0.64
C LEU A 250 -11.95 24.55 -1.46
N TRP A 251 -12.19 23.25 -1.29
CA TRP A 251 -13.29 22.53 -1.91
C TRP A 251 -14.68 23.14 -1.61
N ALA A 252 -14.84 23.81 -0.45
CA ALA A 252 -16.13 24.39 -0.09
C ALA A 252 -16.43 25.64 -0.93
N THR A 253 -15.41 26.47 -1.19
CA THR A 253 -15.53 27.68 -2.02
C THR A 253 -15.51 27.39 -3.51
N GLU A 254 -14.93 26.26 -3.92
CA GLU A 254 -15.12 25.72 -5.28
C GLU A 254 -16.58 25.31 -5.53
N ALA A 255 -17.29 24.85 -4.49
CA ALA A 255 -18.69 24.44 -4.57
C ALA A 255 -19.68 25.61 -4.42
N ASP A 256 -19.42 26.54 -3.50
CA ASP A 256 -20.22 27.74 -3.27
C ASP A 256 -19.27 28.90 -2.91
N PRO A 257 -19.00 29.84 -3.84
CA PRO A 257 -18.10 30.97 -3.60
C PRO A 257 -18.53 31.87 -2.43
N GLU A 258 -19.82 31.91 -2.09
CA GLU A 258 -20.31 32.71 -0.97
C GLU A 258 -19.90 32.15 0.40
N LEU A 259 -19.36 30.92 0.48
CA LEU A 259 -18.86 30.33 1.71
C LEU A 259 -17.47 30.83 2.12
N GLU A 260 -16.84 31.71 1.36
CA GLU A 260 -15.51 32.26 1.68
C GLU A 260 -15.41 32.84 3.10
N PRO A 261 -16.38 33.62 3.62
CA PRO A 261 -16.34 34.12 5.00
C PRO A 261 -16.29 32.99 6.04
N TRP A 262 -17.08 31.93 5.84
CA TRP A 262 -17.09 30.76 6.71
C TRP A 262 -15.80 29.95 6.61
N ARG A 263 -15.31 29.70 5.38
CA ARG A 263 -14.07 28.99 5.10
C ARG A 263 -12.88 29.69 5.76
N HIS A 264 -12.80 31.02 5.63
CA HIS A 264 -11.75 31.84 6.24
C HIS A 264 -11.76 31.70 7.77
N CYS A 265 -12.92 31.86 8.41
CA CYS A 265 -13.06 31.70 9.85
C CYS A 265 -12.64 30.30 10.33
N LEU A 266 -13.08 29.24 9.64
CA LEU A 266 -12.73 27.86 9.97
C LEU A 266 -11.25 27.55 9.77
N ALA A 267 -10.63 28.05 8.70
CA ALA A 267 -9.21 27.87 8.43
C ALA A 267 -8.34 28.59 9.47
N GLN A 268 -8.72 29.81 9.86
CA GLN A 268 -8.05 30.57 10.92
C GLN A 268 -8.17 29.85 12.26
N TRP A 269 -9.39 29.48 12.66
CA TRP A 269 -9.63 28.73 13.88
C TRP A 269 -8.84 27.42 13.93
N LEU A 270 -8.77 26.69 12.80
CA LEU A 270 -7.97 25.48 12.68
C LEU A 270 -6.46 25.74 12.86
N ALA A 271 -5.95 26.87 12.36
CA ALA A 271 -4.54 27.24 12.46
C ALA A 271 -4.12 27.56 13.89
N GLU A 272 -5.00 28.20 14.66
CA GLU A 272 -4.78 28.61 16.06
C GLU A 272 -4.84 27.41 17.04
N ARG A 273 -5.31 26.24 16.62
CA ARG A 273 -5.46 25.07 17.51
C ARG A 273 -4.21 24.20 17.62
N PRO A 274 -3.92 23.69 18.84
CA PRO A 274 -2.84 22.71 19.06
C PRO A 274 -3.17 21.34 18.44
N VAL A 275 -4.45 20.94 18.47
CA VAL A 275 -4.92 19.65 17.92
C VAL A 275 -5.82 19.89 16.71
N LYS A 276 -5.27 19.72 15.51
CA LYS A 276 -5.94 20.07 14.25
C LYS A 276 -6.95 19.02 13.76
N SER A 277 -6.82 17.76 14.15
CA SER A 277 -7.60 16.65 13.57
C SER A 277 -9.11 16.73 13.82
N GLN A 278 -9.52 17.16 15.01
CA GLN A 278 -10.94 17.29 15.36
C GLN A 278 -11.57 18.52 14.69
N ALA A 279 -10.89 19.67 14.75
CA ALA A 279 -11.33 20.90 14.11
C ALA A 279 -11.39 20.79 12.58
N LEU A 280 -10.47 20.05 11.97
CA LEU A 280 -10.50 19.74 10.55
C LEU A 280 -11.77 18.97 10.18
N LYS A 281 -12.12 17.97 10.97
CA LYS A 281 -13.35 17.19 10.80
C LYS A 281 -14.60 18.05 11.02
N LEU A 282 -14.58 18.96 12.01
CA LEU A 282 -15.67 19.91 12.22
C LEU A 282 -15.85 20.79 10.99
N GLY A 283 -14.77 21.42 10.49
CA GLY A 283 -14.85 22.31 9.34
C GLY A 283 -15.45 21.62 8.12
N GLU A 284 -15.08 20.36 7.87
CA GLU A 284 -15.72 19.53 6.85
C GLU A 284 -17.23 19.37 7.09
N PHE A 285 -17.65 19.00 8.30
CA PHE A 285 -19.07 18.84 8.61
C PHE A 285 -19.85 20.15 8.55
N PHE A 286 -19.27 21.24 9.04
CA PHE A 286 -19.93 22.53 9.13
C PHE A 286 -20.12 23.15 7.74
N LEU A 287 -19.11 23.06 6.87
CA LEU A 287 -19.23 23.52 5.49
C LEU A 287 -20.20 22.65 4.68
N ASN A 288 -20.22 21.33 4.91
CA ASN A 288 -21.24 20.45 4.32
C ASN A 288 -22.66 20.76 4.82
N TYR A 289 -22.81 21.22 6.05
CA TYR A 289 -24.10 21.72 6.55
C TYR A 289 -24.55 22.96 5.77
N LEU A 290 -23.66 23.92 5.56
CA LEU A 290 -23.99 25.14 4.81
C LEU A 290 -24.33 24.81 3.34
N LEU A 291 -23.53 23.97 2.68
CA LEU A 291 -23.80 23.51 1.31
C LEU A 291 -25.12 22.76 1.17
N ALA A 292 -25.47 21.94 2.16
CA ALA A 292 -26.70 21.16 2.14
C ALA A 292 -27.96 22.00 2.46
N ASN A 293 -27.81 23.21 3.00
CA ASN A 293 -28.92 24.08 3.39
C ASN A 293 -28.73 25.50 2.85
N PRO A 294 -29.03 25.74 1.56
CA PRO A 294 -28.86 27.06 0.95
C PRO A 294 -29.74 28.18 1.53
N GLY A 295 -30.68 27.88 2.42
CA GLY A 295 -31.44 28.89 3.16
C GLY A 295 -30.72 29.42 4.41
N VAL A 296 -29.55 28.89 4.76
CA VAL A 296 -28.75 29.36 5.90
C VAL A 296 -27.83 30.49 5.44
N THR A 297 -27.71 31.56 6.21
CA THR A 297 -26.83 32.70 5.87
C THR A 297 -25.37 32.28 5.67
N ARG A 298 -24.74 32.88 4.65
CA ARG A 298 -23.31 32.75 4.33
C ARG A 298 -22.45 33.74 5.10
N ASN A 299 -23.08 34.65 5.83
CA ASN A 299 -22.40 35.60 6.70
C ASN A 299 -22.31 35.04 8.15
N PRO A 300 -21.11 34.79 8.68
CA PRO A 300 -20.91 34.32 10.04
C PRO A 300 -21.46 35.26 11.12
N GLU A 301 -21.44 36.57 10.90
CA GLU A 301 -21.99 37.56 11.84
C GLU A 301 -23.51 37.44 11.94
N GLU A 302 -24.20 37.42 10.79
CA GLU A 302 -25.65 37.31 10.73
C GLU A 302 -26.13 36.01 11.38
N PHE A 303 -25.39 34.91 11.18
CA PHE A 303 -25.68 33.64 11.81
C PHE A 303 -25.70 33.71 13.34
N CYS A 304 -24.91 34.61 13.92
CA CYS A 304 -24.81 34.82 15.36
C CYS A 304 -25.79 35.88 15.90
N ARG A 305 -26.60 36.54 15.08
CA ARG A 305 -27.56 37.55 15.57
C ARG A 305 -28.70 36.90 16.34
N ARG A 306 -29.13 37.55 17.43
CA ARG A 306 -30.29 37.09 18.23
C ARG A 306 -31.59 37.03 17.46
N THR A 307 -31.72 37.86 16.42
CA THR A 307 -32.90 37.92 15.56
C THR A 307 -32.90 36.87 14.46
N TYR A 308 -31.76 36.22 14.20
CA TYR A 308 -31.63 35.23 13.15
C TYR A 308 -31.86 33.83 13.70
N THR A 309 -32.75 33.07 13.06
CA THR A 309 -32.98 31.66 13.33
C THR A 309 -32.75 30.87 12.04
N PRO A 310 -31.78 29.94 11.99
CA PRO A 310 -31.52 29.17 10.78
C PRO A 310 -32.74 28.28 10.45
N PRO A 311 -33.17 28.19 9.18
CA PRO A 311 -34.31 27.36 8.77
C PRO A 311 -34.15 25.88 9.15
N VAL A 312 -32.91 25.40 9.16
CA VAL A 312 -32.55 24.08 9.66
C VAL A 312 -31.47 24.25 10.72
N PRO A 313 -31.77 24.03 12.02
CA PRO A 313 -30.75 24.09 13.06
C PRO A 313 -29.60 23.11 12.79
N TYR A 314 -28.36 23.53 13.06
CA TYR A 314 -27.17 22.72 12.85
C TYR A 314 -27.25 21.36 13.55
N ARG A 315 -27.78 21.36 14.78
CA ARG A 315 -28.00 20.15 15.57
C ARG A 315 -28.94 19.17 14.88
N ASP A 316 -30.09 19.63 14.41
CA ASP A 316 -31.10 18.78 13.77
C ASP A 316 -30.55 18.15 12.48
N TRP A 317 -29.75 18.92 11.74
CA TRP A 317 -29.04 18.43 10.57
C TRP A 317 -27.99 17.35 10.92
N LEU A 318 -27.27 17.51 12.04
CA LEU A 318 -26.33 16.53 12.56
C LEU A 318 -27.03 15.26 13.06
N GLU A 319 -28.16 15.38 13.75
CA GLU A 319 -28.94 14.26 14.30
C GLU A 319 -29.39 13.31 13.19
N ARG A 320 -29.82 13.85 12.04
CA ARG A 320 -30.24 13.04 10.88
C ARG A 320 -29.09 12.26 10.22
N ARG A 321 -27.83 12.62 10.46
CA ARG A 321 -26.65 12.05 9.77
C ARG A 321 -25.73 11.24 10.68
N ASN A 322 -25.74 11.48 11.99
CA ASN A 322 -24.89 10.76 12.92
C ASN A 322 -25.60 9.52 13.46
N HIS A 323 -25.03 8.34 13.17
CA HIS A 323 -25.55 7.07 13.68
C HIS A 323 -25.23 6.81 15.17
N SER A 324 -24.42 7.66 15.83
CA SER A 324 -24.05 7.47 17.23
C SER A 324 -24.24 8.75 18.06
N SER A 325 -24.75 8.57 19.28
CA SER A 325 -24.93 9.63 20.28
C SER A 325 -23.62 10.34 20.64
N ARG A 326 -22.48 9.61 20.62
CA ARG A 326 -21.16 10.20 20.88
C ARG A 326 -20.70 11.13 19.78
N ALA A 327 -20.82 10.72 18.51
CA ALA A 327 -20.43 11.56 17.38
C ALA A 327 -21.27 12.84 17.31
N LEU A 328 -22.57 12.74 17.59
CA LEU A 328 -23.45 13.89 17.71
C LEU A 328 -22.96 14.88 18.78
N PHE A 329 -22.70 14.38 20.00
CA PHE A 329 -22.20 15.19 21.12
C PHE A 329 -20.90 15.92 20.79
N ASP A 330 -19.91 15.18 20.29
CA ASP A 330 -18.58 15.73 19.99
C ASP A 330 -18.67 16.79 18.89
N ASN A 331 -19.39 16.52 17.81
CA ASN A 331 -19.54 17.48 16.70
C ASN A 331 -20.35 18.71 17.08
N ASN A 332 -21.45 18.56 17.83
CA ASN A 332 -22.27 19.69 18.27
C ASN A 332 -21.48 20.63 19.19
N ASN A 333 -20.79 20.08 20.19
CA ASN A 333 -20.04 20.90 21.15
C ASN A 333 -18.81 21.55 20.54
N LEU A 334 -18.18 20.87 19.59
CA LEU A 334 -17.07 21.43 18.81
C LEU A 334 -17.56 22.54 17.86
N GLY A 335 -18.77 22.40 17.30
CA GLY A 335 -19.46 23.46 16.56
C GLY A 335 -19.78 24.66 17.46
N ALA A 336 -20.32 24.43 18.65
CA ALA A 336 -20.54 25.48 19.63
C ALA A 336 -19.22 26.18 20.03
N GLU A 337 -18.14 25.44 20.25
CA GLU A 337 -16.80 25.99 20.55
C GLU A 337 -16.28 26.87 19.41
N PHE A 338 -16.47 26.46 18.16
CA PHE A 338 -16.12 27.27 17.00
C PHE A 338 -16.90 28.60 16.97
N ILE A 339 -18.20 28.58 17.25
CA ILE A 339 -19.01 29.80 17.28
C ILE A 339 -18.65 30.69 18.50
N GLU A 340 -18.33 30.11 19.65
CA GLU A 340 -17.79 30.88 20.79
C GLU A 340 -16.51 31.62 20.40
N TRP A 341 -15.57 30.93 19.73
CA TRP A 341 -14.36 31.56 19.22
C TRP A 341 -14.68 32.68 18.22
N LEU A 342 -15.65 32.47 17.32
CA LEU A 342 -16.05 33.48 16.35
C LEU A 342 -16.58 34.74 17.05
N LEU A 343 -17.40 34.56 18.10
CA LEU A 343 -17.91 35.66 18.91
C LEU A 343 -16.78 36.45 19.58
N ASP A 344 -15.81 35.76 20.17
CA ASP A 344 -14.68 36.40 20.85
C ASP A 344 -13.71 37.08 19.88
N ALA A 345 -13.40 36.43 18.76
CA ALA A 345 -12.39 36.90 17.82
C ALA A 345 -12.88 38.00 16.87
N ARG A 346 -14.19 38.03 16.55
CA ARG A 346 -14.75 38.90 15.50
C ARG A 346 -15.93 39.77 15.95
N LEU A 347 -16.63 39.39 17.03
CA LEU A 347 -17.88 40.06 17.46
C LEU A 347 -17.76 40.58 18.91
N SER A 348 -16.54 40.94 19.31
CA SER A 348 -16.23 41.61 20.57
C SER A 348 -15.60 42.98 20.30
N THR A 349 -15.93 43.95 21.14
CA THR A 349 -15.36 45.30 21.12
C THR A 349 -14.69 45.58 22.46
N PRO A 350 -13.54 46.27 22.49
CA PRO A 350 -12.93 46.64 23.77
C PRO A 350 -13.83 47.61 24.53
N ASP A 351 -13.95 47.41 25.85
CA ASP A 351 -14.52 48.41 26.77
C ASP A 351 -13.55 49.56 27.03
N ASP A 352 -13.96 50.52 27.86
CA ASP A 352 -13.14 51.68 28.24
C ASP A 352 -11.82 51.31 28.95
N LEU A 353 -11.69 50.05 29.40
CA LEU A 353 -10.49 49.48 30.02
C LEU A 353 -9.72 48.54 29.07
N GLY A 354 -10.10 48.48 27.79
CA GLY A 354 -9.48 47.64 26.76
C GLY A 354 -9.84 46.16 26.85
N ARG A 355 -10.83 45.77 27.66
CA ARG A 355 -11.25 44.37 27.82
C ARG A 355 -12.27 44.01 26.74
N PRO A 356 -12.16 42.86 26.08
CA PRO A 356 -13.11 42.46 25.05
C PRO A 356 -14.49 42.20 25.67
N VAL A 357 -15.49 42.99 25.25
CA VAL A 357 -16.90 42.82 25.60
C VAL A 357 -17.66 42.37 24.36
N ARG A 358 -18.40 41.27 24.48
CA ARG A 358 -19.22 40.74 23.38
C ARG A 358 -20.37 41.70 23.10
N SER A 359 -20.66 41.92 21.82
CA SER A 359 -21.82 42.70 21.41
C SER A 359 -23.12 42.05 21.94
N PRO A 360 -24.00 42.80 22.61
CA PRO A 360 -25.26 42.28 23.15
C PRO A 360 -26.20 41.66 22.10
N GLU A 361 -26.05 42.06 20.84
CA GLU A 361 -26.88 41.62 19.71
C GLU A 361 -26.51 40.21 19.21
N HIS A 362 -25.36 39.70 19.61
CA HIS A 362 -24.82 38.45 19.14
C HIS A 362 -24.87 37.37 20.24
N TRP A 363 -25.12 36.14 19.82
CA TRP A 363 -25.16 34.96 20.70
C TRP A 363 -24.77 33.71 19.92
N ASN A 364 -24.54 32.62 20.64
CA ASN A 364 -24.21 31.34 20.02
C ASN A 364 -25.48 30.52 19.76
N PRO A 365 -25.96 30.39 18.51
CA PRO A 365 -27.14 29.61 18.19
C PRO A 365 -26.97 28.10 18.40
N ILE A 366 -25.74 27.60 18.59
CA ILE A 366 -25.46 26.18 18.83
C ILE A 366 -25.35 25.93 20.32
N THR A 367 -26.43 25.40 20.91
CA THR A 367 -26.44 25.06 22.34
C THR A 367 -25.54 23.86 22.62
N ARG A 368 -24.61 24.00 23.59
CA ARG A 368 -23.76 22.88 24.04
C ARG A 368 -24.61 21.77 24.64
N MET A 369 -24.41 20.55 24.15
CA MET A 369 -24.95 19.36 24.75
C MET A 369 -24.23 19.08 26.06
N GLN A 370 -24.99 18.81 27.10
CA GLN A 370 -24.46 18.33 28.37
C GLN A 370 -24.45 16.81 28.41
N ARG A 371 -23.39 16.27 29.00
CA ARG A 371 -23.28 14.86 29.34
C ARG A 371 -22.83 14.79 30.79
N LYS A 372 -23.36 13.81 31.54
CA LYS A 372 -22.82 13.47 32.86
C LYS A 372 -21.31 13.24 32.71
N ALA A 373 -20.50 14.07 33.39
CA ALA A 373 -19.05 13.95 33.38
C ALA A 373 -18.67 12.49 33.64
N HIS A 374 -17.90 11.90 32.74
CA HIS A 374 -17.26 10.62 33.02
C HIS A 374 -15.88 10.96 33.58
N PRO A 375 -15.44 10.31 34.67
CA PRO A 375 -14.13 10.58 35.25
C PRO A 375 -13.03 10.48 34.19
N ILE A 376 -12.19 11.53 34.11
CA ILE A 376 -11.08 11.68 33.13
C ILE A 376 -10.08 10.53 33.28
N LEU A 377 -9.91 10.09 34.52
CA LEU A 377 -9.29 8.82 34.85
C LEU A 377 -10.36 7.75 34.72
N THR A 378 -10.26 6.95 33.66
CA THR A 378 -10.67 5.56 33.86
C THR A 378 -9.74 5.05 34.94
N HIS A 379 -10.24 4.83 36.16
CA HIS A 379 -9.58 3.92 37.09
C HIS A 379 -9.53 2.58 36.35
N ARG A 380 -8.46 2.39 35.58
CA ARG A 380 -8.15 1.10 35.02
C ARG A 380 -7.52 0.38 36.17
N GLU A 381 -8.30 -0.49 36.78
CA GLU A 381 -7.72 -1.52 37.62
C GLU A 381 -6.58 -2.15 36.81
N ALA A 382 -5.39 -2.16 37.41
CA ALA A 382 -4.28 -2.88 36.82
C ALA A 382 -4.76 -4.30 36.55
N LEU A 383 -4.49 -4.83 35.35
CA LEU A 383 -4.93 -6.17 34.99
C LEU A 383 -4.49 -7.12 36.12
N PRO A 384 -5.42 -7.79 36.83
CA PRO A 384 -5.05 -8.64 37.95
C PRO A 384 -3.89 -9.56 37.59
N THR A 385 -2.92 -9.70 38.49
CA THR A 385 -1.69 -10.47 38.24
C THR A 385 -1.99 -11.88 37.75
N ARG A 386 -3.10 -12.49 38.19
CA ARG A 386 -3.58 -13.78 37.68
C ARG A 386 -3.80 -13.78 36.17
N TYR A 387 -4.41 -12.74 35.60
CA TYR A 387 -4.65 -12.65 34.16
C TYR A 387 -3.37 -12.32 33.38
N ILE A 388 -2.48 -11.50 33.95
CA ILE A 388 -1.15 -11.29 33.35
C ILE A 388 -0.41 -12.63 33.26
N ARG A 389 -0.43 -13.42 34.34
CA ARG A 389 0.18 -14.75 34.38
C ARG A 389 -0.48 -15.71 33.39
N GLU A 390 -1.81 -15.74 33.29
CA GLU A 390 -2.51 -16.56 32.29
C GLU A 390 -2.20 -16.12 30.85
N LEU A 391 -2.09 -14.82 30.58
CA LEU A 391 -1.73 -14.33 29.24
C LEU A 391 -0.28 -14.68 28.89
N ILE A 392 0.65 -14.55 29.83
CA ILE A 392 2.03 -15.01 29.66
C ILE A 392 2.02 -16.52 29.39
N ARG A 393 1.30 -17.30 30.21
CA ARG A 393 1.14 -18.73 30.04
C ARG A 393 0.62 -19.07 28.64
N ILE A 394 -0.50 -18.50 28.19
CA ILE A 394 -1.04 -18.74 26.84
C ILE A 394 -0.01 -18.42 25.76
N LEU A 395 0.77 -17.35 25.92
CA LEU A 395 1.79 -16.98 24.95
C LEU A 395 2.97 -17.95 24.92
N THR A 396 3.37 -18.51 26.07
CA THR A 396 4.61 -19.31 26.21
C THR A 396 4.39 -20.82 26.29
N GLU A 397 3.21 -21.28 26.66
CA GLU A 397 2.92 -22.71 26.90
C GLU A 397 3.08 -23.55 25.64
N ASP A 398 3.45 -24.82 25.84
CA ASP A 398 3.66 -25.82 24.79
C ASP A 398 4.54 -25.30 23.64
N ASP A 399 5.67 -24.67 23.99
CA ASP A 399 6.59 -24.05 23.03
C ASP A 399 5.87 -23.04 22.10
N PHE A 400 5.25 -22.03 22.73
CA PHE A 400 4.51 -20.97 22.03
C PHE A 400 3.40 -21.51 21.10
N ALA A 401 2.68 -22.54 21.54
CA ALA A 401 1.67 -23.21 20.71
C ALA A 401 0.57 -22.24 20.23
N TRP A 402 0.07 -21.36 21.11
CA TRP A 402 -0.98 -20.42 20.72
C TRP A 402 -0.50 -19.39 19.69
N PRO A 403 0.65 -18.70 19.86
CA PRO A 403 1.18 -17.84 18.80
C PRO A 403 1.43 -18.56 17.48
N LYS A 404 1.98 -19.79 17.53
CA LYS A 404 2.27 -20.58 16.33
C LYS A 404 1.01 -20.98 15.54
N ARG A 405 -0.20 -20.93 16.12
CA ARG A 405 -1.47 -21.12 15.38
C ARG A 405 -1.77 -20.00 14.40
N MET A 406 -1.19 -18.81 14.57
CA MET A 406 -1.51 -17.65 13.75
C MET A 406 -0.61 -17.56 12.51
N PRO A 407 -1.17 -17.53 11.29
CA PRO A 407 -0.37 -17.42 10.07
C PRO A 407 0.50 -16.16 9.98
N SER A 408 0.16 -15.09 10.71
CA SER A 408 0.92 -13.84 10.74
C SER A 408 2.21 -13.91 11.55
N GLU A 409 2.37 -14.93 12.39
CA GLU A 409 3.59 -15.17 13.17
C GLU A 409 4.63 -15.96 12.39
N TRP A 410 4.30 -16.39 11.16
CA TRP A 410 5.22 -17.12 10.30
C TRP A 410 5.66 -16.25 9.13
N MET A 411 6.94 -16.36 8.77
CA MET A 411 7.50 -15.71 7.59
C MET A 411 8.18 -16.72 6.67
N SER A 412 8.30 -16.35 5.40
CA SER A 412 9.18 -17.05 4.47
C SER A 412 10.60 -16.56 4.70
N TRP A 413 11.51 -17.46 5.01
CA TRP A 413 12.93 -17.20 5.21
C TRP A 413 13.75 -18.06 4.24
N PHE A 414 14.83 -17.50 3.70
CA PHE A 414 15.72 -18.23 2.81
C PHE A 414 16.86 -18.82 3.62
N ASN A 415 16.94 -20.15 3.64
CA ASN A 415 17.99 -20.87 4.31
C ASN A 415 19.22 -20.96 3.39
N HIS A 416 20.30 -20.26 3.75
CA HIS A 416 21.52 -20.23 2.97
C HIS A 416 22.30 -21.54 2.98
N GLU A 417 22.08 -22.42 3.97
CA GLU A 417 22.74 -23.72 4.05
C GLU A 417 22.07 -24.74 3.12
N THR A 418 20.74 -24.73 3.07
CA THR A 418 19.96 -25.67 2.23
C THR A 418 19.66 -25.11 0.84
N GLY A 419 19.87 -23.81 0.62
CA GLY A 419 19.52 -23.11 -0.63
C GLY A 419 18.02 -23.01 -0.88
N CYS A 420 17.19 -23.22 0.14
CA CYS A 420 15.74 -23.35 0.01
C CYS A 420 14.97 -22.30 0.81
N TRP A 421 13.75 -21.99 0.36
CA TRP A 421 12.81 -21.18 1.12
C TRP A 421 12.05 -22.04 2.13
N GLU A 422 12.04 -21.60 3.38
CA GLU A 422 11.45 -22.30 4.51
C GLU A 422 10.45 -21.40 5.25
N LYS A 423 9.47 -22.03 5.89
CA LYS A 423 8.51 -21.33 6.74
C LYS A 423 9.02 -21.34 8.17
N ILE A 424 9.49 -20.19 8.64
CA ILE A 424 9.98 -20.08 10.02
C ILE A 424 9.02 -19.26 10.87
N TRP A 425 8.96 -19.59 12.15
CA TRP A 425 8.21 -18.82 13.13
C TRP A 425 9.03 -17.60 13.53
N ASN A 426 8.38 -16.43 13.55
CA ASN A 426 8.96 -15.17 13.96
C ASN A 426 8.50 -14.81 15.38
N PRO A 427 9.39 -14.90 16.39
CA PRO A 427 9.03 -14.62 17.78
C PRO A 427 8.83 -13.14 18.06
N VAL A 428 9.22 -12.21 17.17
CA VAL A 428 9.32 -10.77 17.48
C VAL A 428 8.01 -10.18 18.03
N ARG A 429 6.86 -10.54 17.47
CA ARG A 429 5.57 -10.00 17.95
C ARG A 429 5.19 -10.58 19.31
N VAL A 430 5.50 -11.85 19.55
CA VAL A 430 5.30 -12.51 20.84
C VAL A 430 6.23 -11.92 21.89
N SER A 431 7.51 -11.75 21.59
CA SER A 431 8.47 -11.07 22.47
C SER A 431 8.02 -9.66 22.81
N ALA A 432 7.49 -8.91 21.84
CA ALA A 432 6.94 -7.57 22.09
C ALA A 432 5.68 -7.60 22.98
N LEU A 433 4.82 -8.62 22.85
CA LEU A 433 3.66 -8.81 23.72
C LEU A 433 4.09 -9.18 25.15
N LEU A 434 5.02 -10.13 25.29
CA LEU A 434 5.59 -10.53 26.58
C LEU A 434 6.21 -9.34 27.29
N LEU A 435 7.01 -8.54 26.58
CA LEU A 435 7.62 -7.35 27.15
C LEU A 435 6.57 -6.37 27.70
N LYS A 436 5.45 -6.19 27.01
CA LYS A 436 4.34 -5.35 27.47
C LYS A 436 3.54 -5.93 28.64
N LEU A 437 3.55 -7.25 28.81
CA LEU A 437 2.91 -7.92 29.94
C LEU A 437 3.81 -7.85 31.19
N HIS A 438 5.12 -7.87 31.01
CA HIS A 438 6.10 -7.75 32.09
C HIS A 438 6.35 -6.31 32.51
N LEU A 439 6.39 -5.37 31.56
CA LEU A 439 6.74 -3.98 31.79
C LEU A 439 5.63 -3.04 31.30
N PRO A 440 5.37 -1.92 32.01
CA PRO A 440 4.35 -0.94 31.63
C PRO A 440 4.81 -0.04 30.46
N LEU A 441 5.28 -0.63 29.36
CA LEU A 441 5.78 0.09 28.19
C LEU A 441 4.70 0.34 27.14
N ARG A 442 4.77 1.52 26.51
CA ARG A 442 3.93 1.85 25.35
C ARG A 442 4.42 1.09 24.11
N THR A 443 3.51 0.80 23.18
CA THR A 443 3.88 0.07 21.95
C THR A 443 4.93 0.79 21.11
N VAL A 444 4.95 2.13 21.09
CA VAL A 444 6.03 2.86 20.39
C VAL A 444 7.38 2.65 21.06
N GLN A 445 7.42 2.63 22.40
CA GLN A 445 8.64 2.39 23.18
C GLN A 445 9.22 1.01 22.90
N VAL A 446 8.38 -0.02 22.91
CA VAL A 446 8.81 -1.39 22.59
C VAL A 446 9.37 -1.52 21.17
N ARG A 447 8.81 -0.78 20.21
CA ARG A 447 9.23 -0.85 18.80
C ARG A 447 10.53 -0.10 18.50
N MET A 448 10.92 0.83 19.36
CA MET A 448 12.14 1.64 19.20
C MET A 448 13.32 1.09 20.01
N LEU A 449 13.16 -0.05 20.67
CA LEU A 449 14.24 -0.67 21.43
C LEU A 449 15.38 -1.06 20.49
N ASP A 450 16.56 -0.57 20.83
CA ASP A 450 17.81 -0.87 20.15
C ASP A 450 18.40 -2.17 20.70
N SER A 451 18.87 -3.08 19.83
CA SER A 451 19.45 -4.36 20.27
C SER A 451 20.78 -4.19 21.01
N GLY A 452 21.48 -3.07 20.82
CA GLY A 452 22.81 -2.84 21.39
C GLY A 452 23.91 -3.68 20.76
N GLU A 453 23.68 -4.25 19.57
CA GLU A 453 24.69 -5.07 18.86
C GLU A 453 25.98 -4.29 18.54
N ALA A 454 25.89 -2.97 18.44
CA ALA A 454 27.00 -2.05 18.21
C ALA A 454 27.46 -1.31 19.49
N ASP A 455 26.98 -1.72 20.66
CA ASP A 455 27.45 -1.16 21.94
C ASP A 455 28.87 -1.66 22.26
N SER A 456 29.63 -0.90 23.06
CA SER A 456 31.00 -1.29 23.44
C SER A 456 31.03 -2.54 24.34
N GLU A 457 29.93 -2.81 25.04
CA GLU A 457 29.78 -3.95 25.94
C GLU A 457 28.44 -4.63 25.69
N ARG A 458 28.40 -5.96 25.77
CA ARG A 458 27.20 -6.78 25.57
C ARG A 458 26.86 -7.54 26.83
N TYR A 459 25.57 -7.71 27.09
CA TYR A 459 25.08 -8.54 28.19
C TYR A 459 24.82 -9.96 27.69
N VAL A 460 25.58 -10.94 28.19
CA VAL A 460 25.52 -12.36 27.80
C VAL A 460 25.55 -13.21 29.06
N ASP A 461 24.59 -14.13 29.20
CA ASP A 461 24.50 -15.10 30.31
C ASP A 461 24.68 -14.50 31.70
N GLY A 462 24.01 -13.38 31.95
CA GLY A 462 24.03 -12.71 33.25
C GLY A 462 25.21 -11.77 33.48
N ARG A 463 26.15 -11.68 32.53
CA ARG A 463 27.40 -10.92 32.66
C ARG A 463 27.58 -9.92 31.53
N TRP A 464 28.35 -8.88 31.81
CA TRP A 464 28.76 -7.91 30.79
C TRP A 464 30.13 -8.23 30.26
N ILE A 465 30.26 -8.33 28.94
CA ILE A 465 31.51 -8.61 28.25
C ILE A 465 31.82 -7.51 27.23
N SER A 466 33.09 -7.32 26.89
CA SER A 466 33.50 -6.41 25.81
C SER A 466 32.97 -6.89 24.46
N ASN A 467 32.49 -5.98 23.62
CA ASN A 467 32.02 -6.33 22.28
C ASN A 467 33.21 -6.46 21.33
N THR A 468 33.42 -7.68 20.82
CA THR A 468 34.43 -7.99 19.80
C THR A 468 33.81 -8.27 18.43
N GLY A 469 32.51 -8.02 18.28
CA GLY A 469 31.78 -8.29 17.05
C GLY A 469 32.15 -7.34 15.91
N PRO A 470 31.75 -7.65 14.66
CA PRO A 470 32.02 -6.81 13.50
C PRO A 470 31.47 -5.38 13.59
N LEU A 471 30.42 -5.19 14.40
CA LEU A 471 29.76 -3.91 14.64
C LEU A 471 30.31 -3.18 15.89
N ALA A 472 31.33 -3.72 16.54
CA ALA A 472 31.92 -3.11 17.72
C ALA A 472 32.48 -1.72 17.37
N PRO A 473 32.32 -0.74 18.26
CA PRO A 473 32.86 0.59 18.02
C PRO A 473 34.39 0.57 18.07
N PRO A 474 35.07 1.57 17.48
CA PRO A 474 36.52 1.66 17.51
C PRO A 474 37.07 1.64 18.95
N PRO A 475 38.29 1.08 19.15
CA PRO A 475 38.91 1.04 20.47
C PRO A 475 38.92 2.42 21.16
N GLY A 476 38.49 2.45 22.42
CA GLY A 476 38.38 3.69 23.22
C GLY A 476 37.05 4.43 23.11
N THR A 477 36.16 4.06 22.19
CA THR A 477 34.82 4.66 22.09
C THR A 477 33.81 3.91 22.95
N VAL A 478 33.09 4.62 23.83
CA VAL A 478 32.04 4.05 24.68
C VAL A 478 30.66 4.34 24.11
N VAL A 479 30.00 3.32 23.58
CA VAL A 479 28.63 3.35 23.03
C VAL A 479 27.73 2.46 23.89
N ARG A 480 26.58 3.02 24.30
CA ARG A 480 25.58 2.39 25.18
C ARG A 480 24.16 2.80 24.78
N ARG A 481 23.65 2.24 23.68
CA ARG A 481 22.33 2.53 23.11
C ARG A 481 21.32 1.40 23.30
N GLY A 482 21.79 0.19 23.59
CA GLY A 482 20.96 -0.99 23.75
C GLY A 482 19.92 -0.90 24.86
N PHE A 483 18.86 -1.70 24.70
CA PHE A 483 17.76 -1.78 25.66
C PHE A 483 18.18 -2.38 27.02
N LEU A 484 19.25 -3.18 27.05
CA LEU A 484 19.95 -3.55 28.28
C LEU A 484 21.12 -2.61 28.47
N ARG A 485 21.27 -2.07 29.68
CA ARG A 485 22.32 -1.09 29.97
C ARG A 485 22.88 -1.25 31.37
N LYS A 486 24.19 -1.00 31.51
CA LYS A 486 24.84 -0.81 32.82
C LYS A 486 24.47 0.54 33.39
N PHE A 487 23.92 0.52 34.59
CA PHE A 487 23.72 1.68 35.43
C PHE A 487 24.66 1.57 36.62
N THR A 488 25.46 2.61 36.83
CA THR A 488 26.30 2.72 38.03
C THR A 488 25.58 3.63 38.99
N ASP A 489 25.26 3.13 40.18
CA ASP A 489 24.76 3.96 41.26
C ASP A 489 25.89 4.91 41.73
N PRO A 490 25.72 6.24 41.62
CA PRO A 490 26.74 7.19 42.02
C PRO A 490 27.09 7.14 43.51
N LEU A 491 26.17 6.67 44.35
CA LEU A 491 26.33 6.68 45.82
C LEU A 491 27.04 5.42 46.32
N SER A 492 26.63 4.24 45.85
CA SER A 492 27.22 2.97 46.28
C SER A 492 28.35 2.47 45.38
N GLY A 493 28.51 3.05 44.18
CA GLY A 493 29.42 2.55 43.14
C GLY A 493 28.99 1.22 42.54
N GLN A 494 27.85 0.66 42.96
CA GLN A 494 27.37 -0.63 42.47
C GLN A 494 26.89 -0.51 41.03
N VAL A 495 27.17 -1.56 40.26
CA VAL A 495 26.74 -1.67 38.87
C VAL A 495 25.52 -2.59 38.80
N HIS A 496 24.45 -2.08 38.22
CA HIS A 496 23.21 -2.80 37.99
C HIS A 496 22.91 -2.88 36.49
N THR A 497 22.27 -3.97 36.07
CA THR A 497 21.69 -4.07 34.72
C THR A 497 20.26 -3.56 34.78
N GLY A 498 19.94 -2.60 33.93
CA GLY A 498 18.59 -2.04 33.83
C GLY A 498 18.06 -2.06 32.40
N PHE A 499 16.75 -1.91 32.29
CA PHE A 499 16.05 -1.76 31.02
C PHE A 499 16.02 -0.29 30.62
N TYR A 500 16.73 0.06 29.55
CA TYR A 500 16.80 1.43 29.02
C TYR A 500 15.83 1.59 27.84
N VAL A 501 15.05 2.67 27.86
CA VAL A 501 14.09 2.99 26.81
C VAL A 501 14.42 4.37 26.27
N ASN A 502 14.99 4.44 25.07
CA ASN A 502 15.08 5.68 24.31
C ASN A 502 13.84 5.79 23.40
N THR A 503 13.04 6.84 23.58
CA THR A 503 11.97 7.18 22.63
C THR A 503 11.96 8.65 22.32
#